data_AF-A0A947FS36-F1
#
_entry.id   AF-A0A947FS36-F1
#
_cell.length_a   1.000
_cell.length_b   1.000
_cell.length_c   1.000
_cell.angle_alpha   90.00
_cell.angle_beta   90.00
_cell.angle_gamma   90.00
#
_symmetry.space_group_name_H-M   'P 1'
#
loop_
_entity.id
_entity.type
_entity.pdbx_description
1 polymer ?
#
loop_
_entity_poly.entity_id
_entity_poly.type
_entity_poly.pdbx_seq_one_letter_code
_entity_poly.pdbx_strand_id
1 'polypeptide(L)'
;LQQQGAQPQPVLLEKLLDAAIKGLRYYARSGELQQPPQYRLAFRELGLSIGLHAVERMQQSLDKAAQNDAGSQRLQAQLGALMQYIDMREHIEDFWLSPKHQQSDSWTEHRDINEVMLATSLAPDGFLQLPIIGSDSLIIKE
;
A
#
# COMPACT_ATOMS: atom_id res chain seq x y z
N LEU A 1 -15.68 22.35 12.87
CA LEU A 1 -14.76 21.19 13.00
C LEU A 1 -13.43 21.62 12.41
N GLN A 2 -12.43 21.84 13.27
CA GLN A 2 -11.12 22.34 12.85
C GLN A 2 -10.38 21.28 12.03
N GLN A 3 -9.89 21.66 10.85
CA GLN A 3 -8.88 20.88 10.13
C GLN A 3 -7.54 21.02 10.86
N GLN A 4 -7.36 20.28 11.97
CA GLN A 4 -6.06 20.11 12.62
C GLN A 4 -5.27 18.97 11.95
N GLY A 5 -5.10 19.06 10.64
CA GLY A 5 -4.18 18.20 9.89
C GLY A 5 -2.90 18.97 9.57
N ALA A 6 -1.75 18.29 9.62
CA ALA A 6 -0.51 18.86 9.07
C ALA A 6 -0.76 19.25 7.61
N GLN A 7 -0.43 20.49 7.24
CA GLN A 7 -0.59 20.95 5.87
C GLN A 7 0.35 20.15 4.94
N PRO A 8 -0.12 19.72 3.76
CA PRO A 8 0.74 19.04 2.79
C PRO A 8 1.95 19.93 2.47
N GLN A 9 3.15 19.39 2.65
CA GLN A 9 4.40 20.06 2.29
C GLN A 9 4.91 19.46 0.96
N PRO A 10 4.74 20.14 -0.19
CA PRO A 10 5.11 19.57 -1.49
C PRO A 10 6.58 19.14 -1.55
N VAL A 11 7.47 19.93 -0.94
CA VAL A 11 8.91 19.62 -0.84
C VAL A 11 9.18 18.34 -0.05
N LEU A 12 8.39 18.06 0.99
CA LEU A 12 8.53 16.83 1.76
C LEU A 12 8.06 15.63 0.94
N LEU A 13 6.92 15.76 0.24
CA LEU A 13 6.40 14.71 -0.64
C LEU A 13 7.43 14.34 -1.71
N GLU A 14 7.98 15.32 -2.43
CA GLU A 14 9.00 15.06 -3.46
C GLU A 14 10.22 14.33 -2.89
N LYS A 15 10.70 14.73 -1.71
CA LYS A 15 11.83 14.07 -1.03
C LYS A 15 11.50 12.63 -0.63
N LEU A 16 10.28 12.39 -0.15
CA LEU A 16 9.81 11.06 0.22
C LEU A 16 9.72 10.15 -1.00
N LEU A 17 9.21 10.65 -2.14
CA LEU A 17 9.16 9.89 -3.39
C LEU A 17 10.57 9.58 -3.91
N ASP A 18 11.50 10.55 -3.89
CA ASP A 18 12.90 10.32 -4.26
C ASP A 18 13.57 9.26 -3.36
N ALA A 19 13.28 9.26 -2.06
CA ALA A 19 13.76 8.25 -1.13
C ALA A 19 13.13 6.87 -1.40
N ALA A 20 11.82 6.82 -1.64
CA ALA A 20 11.09 5.59 -1.96
C ALA A 20 11.63 4.94 -3.24
N ILE A 21 11.88 5.72 -4.30
CA ILE A 21 12.46 5.22 -5.56
C ILE A 21 13.84 4.58 -5.31
N LYS A 22 14.70 5.25 -4.53
CA LYS A 22 16.04 4.71 -4.19
C LYS A 22 15.94 3.42 -3.37
N GLY A 23 15.06 3.39 -2.38
CA GLY A 23 14.81 2.23 -1.53
C GLY A 23 14.29 1.04 -2.32
N LEU A 24 13.24 1.24 -3.13
CA LEU A 24 12.66 0.20 -3.99
C LEU A 24 13.67 -0.36 -4.99
N ARG A 25 14.49 0.50 -5.60
CA ARG A 25 15.55 0.04 -6.51
C ARG A 25 16.56 -0.87 -5.82
N TYR A 26 16.93 -0.54 -4.58
CA TYR A 26 17.83 -1.38 -3.80
C TYR A 26 17.16 -2.70 -3.39
N TYR A 27 15.94 -2.62 -2.85
CA TYR A 27 15.16 -3.77 -2.40
C TYR A 27 14.86 -4.76 -3.54
N ALA A 28 14.48 -4.26 -4.73
CA ALA A 28 14.25 -5.10 -5.91
C ALA A 28 15.49 -5.88 -6.36
N ARG A 29 16.69 -5.40 -6.02
CA ARG A 29 17.98 -6.01 -6.38
C ARG A 29 18.60 -6.82 -5.25
N SER A 30 18.09 -6.72 -4.02
CA SER A 30 18.70 -7.36 -2.85
C SER A 30 18.45 -8.87 -2.80
N GLY A 31 17.48 -9.38 -3.54
CA GLY A 31 17.10 -10.79 -3.49
C GLY A 31 16.23 -11.15 -2.28
N GLU A 32 15.72 -10.15 -1.54
CA GLU A 32 14.93 -10.38 -0.33
C GLU A 32 13.62 -11.14 -0.60
N LEU A 33 12.93 -10.82 -1.70
CA LEU A 33 11.67 -11.49 -2.08
C LEU A 33 11.87 -12.94 -2.52
N GLN A 34 13.10 -13.36 -2.79
CA GLN A 34 13.45 -14.72 -3.19
C GLN A 34 13.81 -15.59 -1.98
N GLN A 35 13.90 -15.00 -0.79
CA GLN A 35 14.19 -15.74 0.43
C GLN A 35 13.02 -16.63 0.86
N PRO A 36 13.30 -17.74 1.57
CA PRO A 36 12.25 -18.53 2.19
C PRO A 36 11.49 -17.71 3.25
N PRO A 37 10.24 -18.09 3.59
CA PRO A 37 9.37 -17.28 4.44
C PRO A 37 9.98 -17.01 5.83
N GLN A 38 10.79 -17.92 6.37
CA GLN A 38 11.46 -17.76 7.67
C GLN A 38 12.43 -16.57 7.72
N TYR A 39 12.91 -16.08 6.57
CA TYR A 39 13.85 -14.94 6.49
C TYR A 39 13.18 -13.66 5.97
N ARG A 40 11.87 -13.68 5.76
CA ARG A 40 11.09 -12.54 5.29
C ARG A 40 10.20 -12.00 6.40
N LEU A 41 9.97 -10.69 6.42
CA LEU A 41 9.10 -10.03 7.39
C LEU A 41 7.79 -9.62 6.70
N ALA A 42 6.73 -10.41 6.93
CA ALA A 42 5.46 -10.25 6.23
C ALA A 42 4.87 -8.84 6.36
N PHE A 43 4.71 -8.31 7.57
CA PHE A 43 4.17 -6.95 7.78
C PHE A 43 4.95 -5.86 7.03
N ARG A 44 6.28 -6.00 6.88
CA ARG A 44 7.13 -5.03 6.15
C ARG A 44 6.80 -5.07 4.66
N GLU A 45 6.71 -6.27 4.12
CA GLU A 45 6.43 -6.49 2.70
C GLU A 45 4.99 -6.14 2.35
N LEU A 46 4.03 -6.53 3.17
CA LEU A 46 2.62 -6.17 3.01
C LEU A 46 2.42 -4.65 3.14
N GLY A 47 3.16 -3.99 4.03
CA GLY A 47 3.21 -2.52 4.10
C GLY A 47 3.73 -1.88 2.81
N LEU A 48 4.73 -2.49 2.17
CA LEU A 48 5.18 -2.08 0.85
C LEU A 48 4.10 -2.30 -0.22
N SER A 49 3.38 -3.43 -0.17
CA SER A 49 2.26 -3.72 -1.07
C SER A 49 1.17 -2.64 -0.99
N ILE A 50 0.78 -2.26 0.23
CA ILE A 50 -0.17 -1.17 0.48
C ILE A 50 0.35 0.16 -0.07
N GLY A 51 1.64 0.44 0.11
CA GLY A 51 2.29 1.62 -0.48
C GLY A 51 2.22 1.64 -2.01
N LEU A 52 2.38 0.50 -2.67
CA LEU A 52 2.28 0.37 -4.13
C LEU A 52 0.84 0.56 -4.64
N HIS A 53 -0.17 0.06 -3.91
CA HIS A 53 -1.58 0.42 -4.18
C HIS A 53 -1.81 1.94 -4.10
N ALA A 54 -1.21 2.60 -3.10
CA ALA A 54 -1.32 4.05 -2.97
C ALA A 54 -0.67 4.81 -4.13
N VAL A 55 0.50 4.34 -4.64
CA VAL A 55 1.16 4.91 -5.83
C VAL A 55 0.25 4.83 -7.06
N GLU A 56 -0.39 3.68 -7.29
CA GLU A 56 -1.31 3.50 -8.41
C GLU A 56 -2.48 4.50 -8.34
N ARG A 57 -3.08 4.67 -7.16
CA ARG A 57 -4.15 5.66 -6.94
C ARG A 57 -3.69 7.10 -7.16
N MET A 58 -2.47 7.44 -6.72
CA MET A 58 -1.90 8.77 -6.93
C MET A 58 -1.71 9.04 -8.42
N GLN A 59 -1.21 8.07 -9.18
CA GLN A 59 -1.04 8.18 -10.63
C GLN A 59 -2.40 8.39 -11.33
N GLN A 60 -3.40 7.57 -11.00
CA GLN A 60 -4.76 7.70 -11.56
C GLN A 60 -5.40 9.05 -11.23
N SER A 61 -5.11 9.62 -10.06
CA SER A 61 -5.59 10.94 -9.66
C SER A 61 -4.92 12.07 -10.44
N LEU A 62 -3.62 11.93 -10.76
CA LEU A 62 -2.92 12.89 -11.62
C LEU A 62 -3.43 12.84 -13.06
N ASP A 63 -3.70 11.65 -13.61
CA ASP A 63 -4.17 11.50 -14.99
C ASP A 63 -5.55 12.14 -15.20
N LYS A 64 -6.38 12.20 -14.15
CA LYS A 64 -7.71 12.84 -14.15
C LYS A 64 -7.66 14.36 -14.00
N ALA A 65 -6.61 14.90 -13.39
CA ALA A 65 -6.41 16.34 -13.28
C ALA A 65 -5.74 16.83 -14.57
N ALA A 66 -6.30 17.81 -15.28
CA ALA A 66 -5.63 18.39 -16.45
C ALA A 66 -4.33 19.11 -15.99
N GLN A 67 -3.17 18.51 -16.21
CA GLN A 67 -1.89 19.02 -15.67
C GLN A 67 -1.10 19.82 -16.72
N ASN A 68 -0.84 21.11 -16.46
CA ASN A 68 0.05 21.97 -17.28
C ASN A 68 1.10 22.73 -16.43
N ASP A 69 1.40 22.31 -15.19
CA ASP A 69 2.43 22.93 -14.35
C ASP A 69 3.70 22.06 -14.21
N ALA A 70 4.85 22.71 -14.03
CA ALA A 70 6.17 22.07 -13.89
C ALA A 70 6.28 21.19 -12.63
N GLY A 71 5.63 21.57 -11.53
CA GLY A 71 5.55 20.74 -10.31
C GLY A 71 4.86 19.40 -10.57
N SER A 72 3.82 19.42 -11.42
CA SER A 72 3.08 18.23 -11.81
C SER A 72 3.91 17.29 -12.70
N GLN A 73 4.80 17.82 -13.53
CA GLN A 73 5.70 17.00 -14.37
C GLN A 73 6.71 16.21 -13.53
N ARG A 74 7.31 16.83 -12.51
CA ARG A 74 8.23 16.12 -11.62
C ARG A 74 7.52 15.01 -10.85
N LEU A 75 6.36 15.33 -10.28
CA LEU A 75 5.56 14.36 -9.54
C LEU A 75 5.14 13.18 -10.43
N GLN A 76 4.72 13.47 -11.67
CA GLN A 76 4.39 12.44 -12.67
C GLN A 76 5.60 11.55 -13.00
N ALA A 77 6.80 12.14 -13.15
CA ALA A 77 8.01 11.36 -13.37
C ALA A 77 8.38 10.46 -12.17
N GLN A 78 8.19 10.96 -10.94
CA GLN A 78 8.45 10.19 -9.72
C GLN A 78 7.47 9.02 -9.55
N LEU A 79 6.17 9.27 -9.73
CA LEU A 79 5.16 8.21 -9.69
C LEU A 79 5.35 7.22 -10.83
N GLY A 80 5.65 7.67 -12.04
CA GLY A 80 6.00 6.80 -13.17
C GLY A 80 7.19 5.89 -12.89
N ALA A 81 8.22 6.38 -12.18
CA ALA A 81 9.35 5.56 -11.75
C ALA A 81 8.97 4.51 -10.68
N LEU A 82 8.02 4.83 -9.79
CA LEU A 82 7.50 3.89 -8.79
C LEU A 82 6.58 2.83 -9.42
N MET A 83 5.79 3.20 -10.43
CA MET A 83 4.91 2.29 -11.17
C MET A 83 5.67 1.15 -11.86
N GLN A 84 6.98 1.29 -12.11
CA GLN A 84 7.83 0.22 -12.62
C GLN A 84 7.96 -0.98 -11.67
N TYR A 85 7.55 -0.83 -10.40
CA TYR A 85 7.59 -1.87 -9.38
C TYR A 85 6.21 -2.43 -9.03
N ILE A 86 5.15 -2.10 -9.78
CA ILE A 86 3.77 -2.47 -9.41
C ILE A 86 3.58 -3.99 -9.31
N ASP A 87 4.22 -4.78 -10.18
CA ASP A 87 4.14 -6.25 -10.15
C ASP A 87 4.67 -6.83 -8.83
N MET A 88 5.53 -6.10 -8.10
CA MET A 88 6.04 -6.53 -6.79
C MET A 88 4.92 -6.69 -5.77
N ARG A 89 3.86 -5.88 -5.88
CA ARG A 89 2.67 -5.94 -5.04
C ARG A 89 2.02 -7.32 -5.08
N GLU A 90 1.71 -7.79 -6.29
CA GLU A 90 1.06 -9.07 -6.52
C GLU A 90 1.96 -10.23 -6.08
N HIS A 91 3.27 -10.17 -6.37
CA HIS A 91 4.21 -11.17 -5.88
C HIS A 91 4.28 -11.26 -4.35
N ILE A 92 4.17 -10.12 -3.64
CA ILE A 92 4.16 -10.08 -2.18
C ILE A 92 2.86 -10.67 -1.64
N GLU A 93 1.72 -10.24 -2.19
CA GLU A 93 0.39 -10.68 -1.78
C GLU A 93 0.20 -12.18 -2.00
N ASP A 94 0.50 -12.69 -3.20
CA ASP A 94 0.40 -14.11 -3.52
C ASP A 94 1.30 -14.97 -2.65
N PHE A 95 2.50 -14.47 -2.32
CA PHE A 95 3.41 -15.17 -1.42
C PHE A 95 2.79 -15.30 -0.02
N TRP A 96 2.29 -14.21 0.57
CA TRP A 96 1.76 -14.26 1.93
C TRP A 96 0.32 -14.78 2.05
N LEU A 97 -0.43 -14.82 0.94
CA LEU A 97 -1.72 -15.52 0.85
C LEU A 97 -1.59 -17.03 1.01
N SER A 98 -0.43 -17.61 0.67
CA SER A 98 -0.19 -19.04 0.78
C SER A 98 -0.30 -19.52 2.24
N PRO A 99 -1.21 -20.45 2.56
CA PRO A 99 -1.33 -20.99 3.92
C PRO A 99 -0.06 -21.66 4.45
N LYS A 100 0.82 -22.11 3.54
CA LYS A 100 2.12 -22.69 3.92
C LYS A 100 3.10 -21.63 4.43
N HIS A 101 3.07 -20.43 3.87
CA HIS A 101 3.95 -19.34 4.30
C HIS A 101 3.43 -18.70 5.59
N GLN A 102 2.12 -18.73 5.83
CA GLN A 102 1.51 -18.31 7.10
C GLN A 102 1.80 -19.26 8.29
N GLN A 103 2.42 -20.42 8.02
CA GLN A 103 2.86 -21.37 9.06
C GLN A 103 4.32 -21.14 9.48
N SER A 104 5.07 -20.23 8.84
CA SER A 104 6.45 -19.94 9.25
C SER A 104 6.50 -19.18 10.57
N ASP A 105 7.58 -19.38 11.32
CA ASP A 105 7.81 -18.68 12.58
C ASP A 105 7.72 -17.16 12.42
N SER A 106 8.37 -16.62 11.38
CA SER A 106 8.34 -15.18 11.02
C SER A 106 6.93 -14.62 10.78
N TRP A 107 5.98 -15.46 10.36
CA TRP A 107 4.58 -15.08 10.27
C TRP A 107 3.91 -15.17 11.63
N THR A 108 4.02 -16.32 12.30
CA THR A 108 3.28 -16.61 13.53
C THR A 108 3.70 -15.74 14.72
N GLU A 109 4.96 -15.33 14.80
CA GLU A 109 5.49 -14.42 15.82
C GLU A 109 4.85 -13.02 15.76
N HIS A 110 4.31 -12.63 14.59
CA HIS A 110 3.66 -11.33 14.36
C HIS A 110 2.28 -11.48 13.74
N ARG A 111 1.59 -12.59 14.03
CA ARG A 111 0.35 -13.01 13.35
C ARG A 111 -0.69 -11.91 13.26
N ASP A 112 -1.02 -11.25 14.36
CA ASP A 112 -2.08 -10.23 14.40
C ASP A 112 -1.78 -9.05 13.47
N ILE A 113 -0.52 -8.60 13.43
CA ILE A 113 -0.09 -7.52 12.54
C ILE A 113 -0.13 -8.00 11.09
N ASN A 114 0.39 -9.20 10.83
CA ASN A 114 0.46 -9.77 9.49
C ASN A 114 -0.92 -9.98 8.87
N GLU A 115 -1.89 -10.47 9.64
CA GLU A 115 -3.28 -10.66 9.19
C GLU A 115 -3.95 -9.33 8.84
N VAL A 116 -3.79 -8.29 9.67
CA VAL A 116 -4.33 -6.95 9.37
C VAL A 116 -3.67 -6.34 8.15
N MET A 117 -2.35 -6.45 8.01
CA MET A 117 -1.63 -5.91 6.86
C MET A 117 -2.01 -6.65 5.57
N LEU A 118 -2.21 -7.97 5.63
CA LEU A 118 -2.68 -8.76 4.49
C LEU A 118 -4.11 -8.41 4.10
N ALA A 119 -5.02 -8.29 5.07
CA ALA A 119 -6.39 -7.86 4.78
C ALA A 119 -6.42 -6.46 4.16
N THR A 120 -5.58 -5.54 4.67
CA THR A 120 -5.47 -4.17 4.15
C THR A 120 -4.84 -4.15 2.76
N SER A 121 -3.87 -5.00 2.45
CA SER A 121 -3.28 -5.07 1.10
C SER A 121 -4.25 -5.64 0.07
N LEU A 122 -5.08 -6.63 0.44
CA LEU A 122 -6.08 -7.23 -0.45
C LEU A 122 -7.31 -6.34 -0.66
N ALA A 123 -7.69 -5.56 0.35
CA ALA A 123 -8.81 -4.62 0.30
C ALA A 123 -8.37 -3.22 0.76
N PRO A 124 -7.51 -2.52 0.01
CA PRO A 124 -6.92 -1.24 0.44
C PRO A 124 -7.93 -0.07 0.41
N ASP A 125 -9.16 -0.31 -0.04
CA ASP A 125 -10.33 0.60 0.06
C ASP A 125 -11.40 0.07 1.04
N GLY A 126 -11.22 -1.15 1.57
CA GLY A 126 -12.20 -1.85 2.38
C GLY A 126 -12.08 -1.46 3.85
N PHE A 127 -12.95 -0.58 4.31
CA PHE A 127 -13.20 -0.44 5.75
C PHE A 127 -14.23 -1.48 6.19
N LEU A 128 -14.00 -2.11 7.34
CA LEU A 128 -15.04 -2.88 8.00
C LEU A 128 -16.14 -1.93 8.48
N GLN A 129 -17.23 -1.86 7.72
CA GLN A 129 -18.44 -1.20 8.17
C GLN A 129 -19.16 -2.14 9.14
N LEU A 130 -18.92 -1.96 10.44
CA LEU A 130 -19.66 -2.70 11.46
C LEU A 130 -21.13 -2.28 11.40
N PRO A 131 -22.08 -3.23 11.36
CA PRO A 131 -23.49 -2.87 11.48
C PRO A 131 -23.69 -2.14 12.81
N ILE A 132 -24.35 -0.99 12.77
CA ILE A 132 -24.86 -0.36 13.98
C ILE A 132 -25.87 -1.36 14.56
N ILE A 133 -25.49 -2.08 15.60
CA ILE A 133 -26.42 -2.93 16.33
C ILE A 133 -27.43 -2.00 17.00
N GLY A 134 -28.58 -1.81 16.36
CA GLY A 134 -29.65 -0.95 16.85
C GLY A 134 -30.43 -0.15 15.81
N SER A 135 -30.59 -0.62 14.57
CA SER A 135 -31.51 0.03 13.62
C SER A 135 -32.21 -0.98 12.71
N ASP A 136 -32.78 -2.04 13.32
CA ASP A 136 -33.97 -2.68 12.74
C ASP A 136 -35.13 -1.69 12.83
N SER A 137 -35.22 -0.81 11.84
CA SER A 137 -36.45 -0.24 11.27
C SER A 137 -36.05 0.89 10.35
N LEU A 138 -35.89 0.59 9.06
CA LEU A 138 -36.40 1.41 7.96
C LEU A 138 -36.36 0.54 6.71
N ILE A 139 -37.46 -0.20 6.55
CA ILE A 139 -37.86 -0.84 5.30
C ILE A 139 -37.90 0.26 4.23
N ILE A 140 -37.04 0.17 3.22
CA ILE A 140 -37.32 0.78 1.92
C ILE A 140 -37.88 -0.35 1.06
N LYS A 141 -39.21 -0.31 0.86
CA LYS A 141 -39.87 -1.02 -0.22
C LYS A 141 -39.45 -0.35 -1.52
N GLU A 142 -39.06 -1.21 -2.47
CA GLU A 142 -38.97 -1.09 -3.93
C GLU A 142 -38.64 0.29 -4.54
#